data_AF-A0A7K9ABI3-F1
#
_entry.id   AF-A0A7K9ABI3-F1
#
_cell.length_a   1.000
_cell.length_b   1.000
_cell.length_c   1.000
_cell.angle_alpha   90.00
_cell.angle_beta   90.00
_cell.angle_gamma   90.00
#
_symmetry.space_group_name_H-M   'P 1'
#
loop_
_entity.id
_entity.type
_entity.pdbx_description
1 polymer ?
#
loop_
_entity_poly.entity_id
_entity_poly.type
_entity_poly.pdbx_seq_one_letter_code
_entity_poly.pdbx_strand_id
1 'polypeptide(L)'
;MKYIQDFQREKQEFERNLARFREDHPDLIQNAKKSDVPEKPKTPQQLWYNHEKKIYLKVRPDATTKEVKESLGKQWSQLSDKKRLKWIHKALEQRKEYEEIMRDYIQKHPELNISEEGITRSTLTKAERQLKDKFDGRPTKPPPNSYSLYCAELMANMKDVPSTERMVLCSQQWKLLSQKEKDAYHKKCDQKKKDYEIELLRFLEVSDMGG
;
A
#
# COMPACT_ATOMS: atom_id res chain seq x y z
N MET A 1 -40.55 15.13 -12.36
CA MET A 1 -39.43 15.08 -13.34
C MET A 1 -38.78 16.45 -13.57
N LYS A 2 -38.74 17.34 -12.56
CA LYS A 2 -38.13 18.68 -12.69
C LYS A 2 -36.61 18.64 -12.47
N TYR A 3 -36.18 17.83 -11.49
CA TYR A 3 -34.78 17.64 -11.13
C TYR A 3 -33.86 17.12 -12.26
N ILE A 4 -34.37 16.23 -13.12
CA ILE A 4 -33.57 15.69 -14.24
C ILE A 4 -33.35 16.76 -15.32
N GLN A 5 -34.35 17.61 -15.58
CA GLN A 5 -34.22 18.72 -16.53
C GLN A 5 -33.32 19.83 -15.98
N ASP A 6 -33.41 20.12 -14.69
CA ASP A 6 -32.54 21.11 -14.02
C ASP A 6 -31.08 20.64 -14.05
N PHE A 7 -30.81 19.36 -13.75
CA PHE A 7 -29.47 18.79 -13.85
C PHE A 7 -28.89 18.83 -15.28
N GLN A 8 -29.72 18.53 -16.29
CA GLN A 8 -29.29 18.62 -17.70
C GLN A 8 -28.96 20.05 -18.10
N ARG A 9 -29.73 21.03 -17.62
CA ARG A 9 -29.51 22.45 -17.87
C ARG A 9 -28.22 22.95 -17.21
N GLU A 10 -28.04 22.63 -15.93
CA GLU A 10 -26.81 22.97 -15.19
C GLU A 10 -25.57 22.35 -15.84
N LYS A 11 -25.67 21.11 -16.32
CA LYS A 11 -24.58 20.44 -17.05
C LYS A 11 -24.23 21.17 -18.35
N GLN A 12 -25.24 21.54 -19.15
CA GLN A 12 -25.01 22.29 -20.39
C GLN A 12 -24.42 23.68 -20.13
N GLU A 13 -24.89 24.35 -19.08
CA GLU A 13 -24.38 25.65 -18.67
C GLU A 13 -22.92 25.56 -18.19
N PHE A 14 -22.60 24.53 -17.41
CA PHE A 14 -21.23 24.23 -17.03
C PHE A 14 -20.33 23.96 -18.24
N GLU A 15 -20.75 23.13 -19.18
CA GLU A 15 -19.99 22.82 -20.40
C GLU A 15 -19.76 24.09 -21.26
N ARG A 16 -20.77 24.94 -21.38
CA ARG A 16 -20.67 26.22 -22.11
C ARG A 16 -19.74 27.21 -21.42
N ASN A 17 -19.83 27.34 -20.10
CA ASN A 17 -18.94 28.21 -19.32
C ASN A 17 -17.51 27.69 -19.34
N LEU A 18 -17.32 26.38 -19.28
CA LEU A 18 -16.00 25.77 -19.43
C LEU A 18 -15.42 26.05 -20.81
N ALA A 19 -16.20 25.92 -21.88
CA ALA A 19 -15.77 26.23 -23.25
C ALA A 19 -15.34 27.70 -23.39
N ARG A 20 -16.14 28.65 -22.86
CA ARG A 20 -15.76 30.07 -22.83
C ARG A 20 -14.49 30.32 -22.04
N PHE A 21 -14.34 29.70 -20.88
CA PHE A 21 -13.11 29.77 -20.09
C PHE A 21 -11.90 29.25 -20.90
N ARG A 22 -12.10 28.24 -21.76
CA ARG A 22 -11.03 27.75 -22.65
C ARG A 22 -10.66 28.71 -23.76
N GLU A 23 -11.62 29.46 -24.27
CA GLU A 23 -11.42 30.48 -25.31
C GLU A 23 -10.81 31.77 -24.75
N ASP A 24 -11.25 32.20 -23.56
CA ASP A 24 -10.83 33.45 -22.91
C ASP A 24 -9.47 33.32 -22.21
N HIS A 25 -9.10 32.10 -21.79
CA HIS A 25 -7.82 31.81 -21.13
C HIS A 25 -7.04 30.67 -21.84
N PRO A 26 -6.65 30.86 -23.11
CA PRO A 26 -5.93 29.85 -23.88
C PRO A 26 -4.53 29.59 -23.30
N ASP A 27 -3.97 30.56 -22.58
CA ASP A 27 -2.71 30.49 -21.85
C ASP A 27 -2.79 29.56 -20.64
N LEU A 28 -3.89 29.51 -19.89
CA LEU A 28 -4.07 28.56 -18.78
C LEU A 28 -4.21 27.11 -19.28
N ILE A 29 -4.65 26.92 -20.52
CA ILE A 29 -4.83 25.60 -21.14
C ILE A 29 -3.57 25.14 -21.87
N GLN A 30 -2.87 26.04 -22.55
CA GLN A 30 -1.54 25.76 -23.08
C GLN A 30 -0.50 25.63 -21.97
N ASN A 31 -0.64 26.34 -20.84
CA ASN A 31 0.19 26.21 -19.63
C ASN A 31 -0.25 25.08 -18.70
N ALA A 32 -1.21 24.25 -19.11
CA ALA A 32 -1.16 22.83 -18.76
C ALA A 32 -0.03 22.10 -19.53
N LYS A 33 1.03 22.81 -19.95
CA LYS A 33 2.38 22.26 -19.94
C LYS A 33 2.47 21.44 -18.68
N LYS A 34 2.64 20.13 -18.83
CA LYS A 34 3.02 19.22 -17.75
C LYS A 34 3.96 20.02 -16.87
N SER A 35 3.53 20.28 -15.63
CA SER A 35 4.43 20.93 -14.68
C SER A 35 5.78 20.22 -14.81
N ASP A 36 6.88 20.95 -15.01
CA ASP A 36 8.21 20.32 -15.12
C ASP A 36 8.54 19.53 -13.83
N VAL A 37 7.74 19.71 -12.78
CA VAL A 37 7.69 18.85 -11.59
C VAL A 37 7.38 17.40 -12.00
N PRO A 38 8.28 16.45 -11.68
CA PRO A 38 8.06 15.03 -11.93
C PRO A 38 6.71 14.51 -11.39
N GLU A 39 6.06 13.62 -12.15
CA GLU A 39 4.80 13.00 -11.70
C GLU A 39 5.02 12.08 -10.50
N LYS A 40 4.15 12.19 -9.49
CA LYS A 40 4.18 11.30 -8.32
C LYS A 40 4.07 9.82 -8.72
N PRO A 41 4.77 8.93 -8.01
CA PRO A 41 4.77 7.50 -8.31
C PRO A 41 3.39 6.90 -8.01
N LYS A 42 3.03 5.88 -8.78
CA LYS A 42 1.71 5.23 -8.72
C LYS A 42 1.74 4.06 -7.73
N THR A 43 0.62 3.81 -7.06
CA THR A 43 0.49 2.64 -6.18
C THR A 43 0.41 1.33 -7.00
N PRO A 44 0.68 0.16 -6.38
CA PRO A 44 0.55 -1.13 -7.08
C PRO A 44 -0.83 -1.32 -7.71
N GLN A 45 -1.89 -0.96 -6.97
CA GLN A 45 -3.27 -1.03 -7.46
C GLN A 45 -3.50 -0.09 -8.65
N GLN A 46 -2.98 1.14 -8.63
CA GLN A 46 -3.11 2.08 -9.74
C GLN A 46 -2.39 1.58 -11.00
N LEU A 47 -1.18 1.03 -10.84
CA LEU A 47 -0.43 0.45 -11.95
C LEU A 47 -1.15 -0.72 -12.59
N TRP A 48 -1.63 -1.65 -11.76
CA TRP A 48 -2.43 -2.78 -12.22
C TRP A 48 -3.73 -2.32 -12.88
N TYR A 49 -4.48 -1.42 -12.24
CA TYR A 49 -5.74 -0.90 -12.77
C TYR A 49 -5.55 -0.21 -14.12
N ASN A 50 -4.51 0.62 -14.28
CA ASN A 50 -4.23 1.29 -15.55
C ASN A 50 -3.86 0.30 -16.65
N HIS A 51 -3.13 -0.77 -16.31
CA HIS A 51 -2.81 -1.84 -17.25
C HIS A 51 -4.07 -2.60 -17.68
N GLU A 52 -4.85 -3.09 -16.73
CA GLU A 52 -6.04 -3.87 -17.01
C GLU A 52 -7.14 -3.03 -17.67
N LYS A 53 -7.30 -1.76 -17.29
CA LYS A 53 -8.26 -0.84 -17.93
C LYS A 53 -7.97 -0.69 -19.42
N LYS A 54 -6.70 -0.60 -19.82
CA LYS A 54 -6.32 -0.53 -21.24
C LYS A 54 -6.70 -1.81 -21.98
N ILE A 55 -6.53 -2.98 -21.36
CA ILE A 55 -6.90 -4.28 -21.95
C ILE A 55 -8.43 -4.41 -22.02
N TYR A 56 -9.12 -4.07 -20.93
CA TYR A 56 -10.57 -4.15 -20.81
C TYR A 56 -11.27 -3.29 -21.87
N LEU A 57 -10.84 -2.03 -22.05
CA LEU A 57 -11.42 -1.11 -23.04
C LEU A 57 -11.07 -1.48 -24.49
N LYS A 58 -9.97 -2.21 -24.73
CA LYS A 58 -9.69 -2.77 -26.06
C LYS A 58 -10.70 -3.84 -26.46
N VAL A 59 -11.16 -4.63 -25.49
CA VAL A 59 -12.14 -5.71 -25.72
C VAL A 59 -13.58 -5.19 -25.64
N ARG A 60 -13.84 -4.16 -24.83
CA ARG A 60 -15.15 -3.52 -24.63
C ARG A 60 -15.03 -1.99 -24.73
N PRO A 61 -14.97 -1.44 -25.95
CA PRO A 61 -14.80 0.00 -26.16
C PRO A 61 -15.98 0.84 -25.67
N ASP A 62 -17.16 0.24 -25.61
CA ASP A 62 -18.45 0.82 -25.19
C ASP A 62 -18.67 0.77 -23.66
N ALA A 63 -17.81 0.06 -22.93
CA ALA A 63 -17.97 -0.10 -21.50
C ALA A 63 -17.87 1.23 -20.75
N THR A 64 -18.79 1.43 -19.81
CA THR A 64 -18.83 2.63 -18.99
C THR A 64 -17.71 2.63 -17.96
N THR A 65 -17.29 3.83 -17.54
CA THR A 65 -16.30 3.99 -16.46
C THR A 65 -16.71 3.27 -15.16
N LYS A 66 -18.02 3.21 -14.88
CA LYS A 66 -18.57 2.52 -13.70
C LYS A 66 -18.32 1.02 -13.78
N GLU A 67 -18.67 0.39 -14.90
CA GLU A 67 -18.49 -1.05 -15.12
C GLU A 67 -17.02 -1.45 -15.06
N VAL A 68 -16.14 -0.65 -15.69
CA VAL A 68 -14.69 -0.86 -15.64
C VAL A 68 -14.20 -0.83 -14.19
N LYS A 69 -14.60 0.19 -13.42
CA LYS A 69 -14.17 0.35 -12.02
C LYS A 69 -14.67 -0.80 -11.14
N GLU A 70 -15.93 -1.21 -11.27
CA GLU A 70 -16.52 -2.30 -10.50
C GLU A 70 -15.88 -3.66 -10.82
N SER A 71 -15.71 -3.96 -12.12
CA SER A 71 -15.11 -5.21 -12.58
C SER A 71 -13.65 -5.35 -12.14
N LEU A 72 -12.83 -4.32 -12.39
CA LEU A 72 -11.42 -4.34 -12.02
C LEU A 72 -11.23 -4.22 -10.50
N GLY A 73 -12.11 -3.50 -9.79
CA GLY A 73 -12.07 -3.45 -8.32
C GLY A 73 -12.20 -4.84 -7.67
N LYS A 74 -13.12 -5.66 -8.17
CA LYS A 74 -13.30 -7.06 -7.72
C LYS A 74 -12.11 -7.93 -8.07
N GLN A 75 -11.54 -7.78 -9.27
CA GLN A 75 -10.37 -8.57 -9.67
C GLN A 75 -9.14 -8.24 -8.80
N TRP A 76 -8.91 -6.98 -8.45
CA TRP A 76 -7.79 -6.58 -7.57
C TRP A 76 -7.82 -7.29 -6.22
N SER A 77 -9.00 -7.37 -5.58
CA SER A 77 -9.15 -8.03 -4.27
C SER A 77 -8.94 -9.54 -4.34
N GLN A 78 -9.15 -10.14 -5.52
CA GLN A 78 -8.97 -11.57 -5.78
C GLN A 78 -7.61 -11.94 -6.39
N LEU A 79 -6.75 -10.96 -6.69
CA LEU A 79 -5.41 -11.25 -7.20
C LEU A 79 -4.61 -12.10 -6.21
N SER A 80 -4.01 -13.18 -6.72
CA SER A 80 -3.03 -13.97 -6.00
C SER A 80 -1.84 -13.11 -5.54
N ASP A 81 -1.24 -13.48 -4.42
CA ASP A 81 -0.04 -12.84 -3.86
C ASP A 81 1.09 -12.68 -4.88
N LYS A 82 1.38 -13.71 -5.69
CA LYS A 82 2.40 -13.65 -6.75
C LYS A 82 2.14 -12.53 -7.78
N LYS A 83 0.87 -12.35 -8.18
CA LYS A 83 0.48 -11.27 -9.10
C LYS A 83 0.55 -9.90 -8.40
N ARG A 84 0.14 -9.80 -7.13
CA ARG A 84 0.28 -8.55 -6.36
C ARG A 84 1.74 -8.14 -6.21
N LEU A 85 2.63 -9.08 -5.91
CA LEU A 85 4.08 -8.85 -5.78
C LEU A 85 4.68 -8.23 -7.04
N LYS A 86 4.30 -8.68 -8.24
CA LYS A 86 4.73 -8.05 -9.50
C LYS A 86 4.46 -6.54 -9.53
N TRP A 87 3.26 -6.12 -9.12
CA TRP A 87 2.89 -4.71 -9.11
C TRP A 87 3.51 -3.93 -7.96
N ILE A 88 3.75 -4.61 -6.82
CA ILE A 88 4.52 -4.04 -5.70
C ILE A 88 5.95 -3.73 -6.14
N HIS A 89 6.64 -4.67 -6.79
CA HIS A 89 8.00 -4.45 -7.31
C HIS A 89 8.02 -3.29 -8.30
N LYS A 90 7.09 -3.27 -9.25
CA LYS A 90 6.99 -2.18 -10.24
C LYS A 90 6.72 -0.82 -9.59
N ALA A 91 5.88 -0.75 -8.55
CA ALA A 91 5.63 0.48 -7.82
C ALA A 91 6.84 0.97 -7.02
N LEU A 92 7.62 0.04 -6.45
CA LEU A 92 8.86 0.35 -5.74
C LEU A 92 9.95 0.87 -6.69
N GLU A 93 10.08 0.26 -7.87
CA GLU A 93 10.99 0.70 -8.93
C GLU A 93 10.65 2.11 -9.42
N GLN A 94 9.37 2.37 -9.78
CA GLN A 94 8.93 3.72 -10.17
C GLN A 94 9.12 4.77 -9.06
N ARG A 95 9.01 4.35 -7.79
CA ARG A 95 9.28 5.24 -6.67
C ARG A 95 10.77 5.58 -6.58
N LYS A 96 11.67 4.59 -6.74
CA LYS A 96 13.11 4.83 -6.75
C LYS A 96 13.50 5.79 -7.89
N GLU A 97 12.98 5.56 -9.09
CA GLU A 97 13.18 6.46 -10.23
C GLU A 97 12.67 7.89 -9.92
N TYR A 98 11.48 8.01 -9.33
CA TYR A 98 10.94 9.31 -8.93
C TYR A 98 11.80 10.00 -7.86
N GLU A 99 12.29 9.27 -6.86
CA GLU A 99 13.18 9.80 -5.82
C GLU A 99 14.48 10.36 -6.43
N GLU A 100 15.08 9.64 -7.39
CA GLU A 100 16.28 10.10 -8.12
C GLU A 100 16.00 11.35 -8.97
N ILE A 101 14.93 11.36 -9.76
CA ILE A 101 14.55 12.52 -10.59
C ILE A 101 14.22 13.73 -9.70
N MET A 102 13.50 13.53 -8.60
CA MET A 102 13.16 14.61 -7.67
C MET A 102 14.38 15.19 -6.97
N ARG A 103 15.41 14.39 -6.69
CA ARG A 103 16.68 14.86 -6.12
C ARG A 103 17.36 15.84 -7.08
N ASP A 104 17.47 15.48 -8.35
CA ASP A 104 18.04 16.33 -9.39
C ASP A 104 17.19 17.60 -9.61
N TYR A 105 15.86 17.47 -9.50
CA TYR A 105 14.93 18.57 -9.63
C TYR A 105 15.08 19.60 -8.50
N ILE A 106 15.12 19.16 -7.23
CA ILE A 106 15.33 20.06 -6.08
C ILE A 106 16.68 20.78 -6.18
N GLN A 107 17.73 20.09 -6.62
CA GLN A 107 19.05 20.71 -6.77
C GLN A 107 19.02 21.86 -7.80
N LYS A 108 18.22 21.73 -8.86
CA LYS A 108 18.03 22.76 -9.89
C LYS A 108 17.02 23.84 -9.49
N HIS A 109 16.15 23.55 -8.53
CA HIS A 109 15.06 24.40 -8.08
C HIS A 109 15.04 24.60 -6.55
N PRO A 110 16.10 25.17 -5.95
CA PRO A 110 16.19 25.37 -4.52
C PRO A 110 15.08 26.31 -3.97
N GLU A 111 14.46 27.13 -4.83
CA GLU A 111 13.38 28.04 -4.50
C GLU A 111 12.05 27.35 -4.15
N LEU A 112 11.85 26.10 -4.59
CA LEU A 112 10.56 25.41 -4.46
C LEU A 112 10.32 24.77 -3.09
N ASN A 113 11.34 24.73 -2.21
CA ASN A 113 11.27 24.22 -0.84
C ASN A 113 10.48 22.90 -0.71
N ILE A 114 10.74 21.95 -1.61
CA ILE A 114 10.04 20.67 -1.66
C ILE A 114 10.54 19.80 -0.51
N SER A 115 9.61 19.37 0.36
CA SER A 115 9.94 18.50 1.48
C SER A 115 10.37 17.10 1.02
N GLU A 116 11.49 16.63 1.55
CA GLU A 116 12.02 15.27 1.35
C GLU A 116 11.03 14.18 1.80
N GLU A 117 10.24 14.44 2.83
CA GLU A 117 9.18 13.52 3.28
C GLU A 117 8.07 13.34 2.24
N GLY A 118 7.82 14.38 1.43
CA GLY A 118 6.86 14.32 0.33
C GLY A 118 7.36 13.44 -0.82
N ILE A 119 8.67 13.31 -0.97
CA ILE A 119 9.33 12.54 -2.03
C ILE A 119 9.44 11.07 -1.65
N THR A 120 9.86 10.80 -0.42
CA THR A 120 10.11 9.45 0.12
C THR A 120 8.84 8.75 0.62
N ARG A 121 7.68 9.39 0.51
CA ARG A 121 6.39 8.84 0.95
C ARG A 121 6.12 7.48 0.28
N SER A 122 5.84 6.47 1.10
CA SER A 122 5.55 5.12 0.63
C SER A 122 4.29 5.07 -0.24
N THR A 123 4.39 4.40 -1.39
CA THR A 123 3.26 4.08 -2.29
C THR A 123 2.51 2.80 -1.90
N LEU A 124 3.01 2.08 -0.89
CA LEU A 124 2.48 0.79 -0.44
C LEU A 124 1.54 0.95 0.76
N THR A 125 0.51 0.12 0.79
CA THR A 125 -0.33 -0.12 1.96
C THR A 125 0.39 -1.01 2.98
N LYS A 126 -0.17 -1.13 4.19
CA LYS A 126 0.37 -2.03 5.24
C LYS A 126 0.39 -3.48 4.78
N ALA A 127 -0.66 -3.95 4.11
CA ALA A 127 -0.75 -5.33 3.62
C ALA A 127 0.25 -5.60 2.49
N GLU A 128 0.46 -4.65 1.58
CA GLU A 128 1.46 -4.78 0.50
C GLU A 128 2.88 -4.80 1.05
N ARG A 129 3.20 -3.96 2.05
CA ARG A 129 4.49 -4.02 2.75
C ARG A 129 4.72 -5.37 3.41
N GLN A 130 3.72 -5.88 4.14
CA GLN A 130 3.81 -7.21 4.78
C GLN A 130 3.98 -8.33 3.75
N LEU A 131 3.31 -8.25 2.61
CA LEU A 131 3.47 -9.22 1.53
C LEU A 131 4.89 -9.18 0.94
N LYS A 132 5.45 -7.98 0.73
CA LYS A 132 6.83 -7.80 0.27
C LYS A 132 7.83 -8.31 1.30
N ASP A 133 7.71 -7.88 2.55
CA ASP A 133 8.59 -8.30 3.65
C ASP A 133 8.62 -9.83 3.78
N LYS A 134 7.45 -10.49 3.69
CA LYS A 134 7.35 -11.94 3.71
C LYS A 134 8.05 -12.60 2.51
N PHE A 135 7.93 -12.02 1.32
CA PHE A 135 8.57 -12.54 0.10
C PHE A 135 10.09 -12.38 0.15
N ASP A 136 10.58 -11.24 0.64
CA ASP A 136 12.02 -10.97 0.79
C ASP A 136 12.67 -11.80 1.90
N GLY A 137 11.87 -12.51 2.71
CA GLY A 137 12.37 -13.26 3.86
C GLY A 137 12.75 -12.37 5.03
N ARG A 138 12.22 -11.13 5.08
CA ARG A 138 12.43 -10.24 6.21
C ARG A 138 11.89 -10.88 7.49
N PRO A 139 12.69 -10.93 8.57
CA PRO A 139 12.25 -11.53 9.84
C PRO A 139 10.96 -10.88 10.36
N THR A 140 10.08 -11.69 10.93
CA THR A 140 8.83 -11.21 11.52
C THR A 140 9.05 -10.83 12.97
N LYS A 141 8.63 -9.62 13.36
CA LYS A 141 8.78 -9.13 14.73
C LYS A 141 8.07 -10.08 15.73
N PRO A 142 8.74 -10.53 16.80
CA PRO A 142 8.15 -11.43 17.78
C PRO A 142 7.06 -10.72 18.60
N PRO A 143 6.18 -11.48 19.27
CA PRO A 143 5.21 -10.92 20.20
C PRO A 143 5.88 -10.05 21.28
N PRO A 144 5.26 -8.92 21.68
CA PRO A 144 5.94 -7.91 22.49
C PRO A 144 6.15 -8.31 23.95
N ASN A 145 5.38 -9.28 24.45
CA ASN A 145 5.46 -9.76 25.82
C ASN A 145 5.17 -11.28 25.91
N SER A 146 5.46 -11.86 27.06
CA SER A 146 5.29 -13.29 27.37
C SER A 146 3.87 -13.80 27.16
N TYR A 147 2.85 -13.03 27.56
CA TYR A 147 1.46 -13.39 27.37
C TYR A 147 1.11 -13.46 25.87
N SER A 148 1.52 -12.46 25.08
CA SER A 148 1.29 -12.47 23.63
C SER A 148 2.06 -13.59 22.94
N LEU A 149 3.24 -13.96 23.44
CA LEU A 149 3.97 -15.13 22.96
C LEU A 149 3.23 -16.43 23.26
N TYR A 150 2.74 -16.59 24.49
CA TYR A 150 1.90 -17.71 24.90
C TYR A 150 0.68 -17.85 23.99
N CYS A 151 -0.05 -16.75 23.80
CA CYS A 151 -1.22 -16.69 22.92
C CYS A 151 -0.88 -17.11 21.48
N ALA A 152 0.23 -16.62 20.93
CA ALA A 152 0.65 -16.95 19.57
C ALA A 152 0.95 -18.45 19.40
N GLU A 153 1.64 -19.06 20.36
CA GLU A 153 1.96 -20.49 20.34
C GLU A 153 0.70 -21.35 20.49
N LEU A 154 -0.21 -20.97 21.39
CA LEU A 154 -1.46 -21.69 21.58
C LEU A 154 -2.37 -21.60 20.34
N MET A 155 -2.47 -20.43 19.72
CA MET A 155 -3.28 -20.24 18.51
C MET A 155 -2.77 -21.03 17.31
N ALA A 156 -1.45 -21.22 17.20
CA ALA A 156 -0.84 -22.03 16.16
C ALA A 156 -1.24 -23.51 16.27
N ASN A 157 -1.51 -23.98 17.49
CA ASN A 157 -1.84 -25.37 17.79
C ASN A 157 -3.35 -25.67 17.74
N MET A 158 -4.23 -24.68 17.90
CA MET A 158 -5.70 -24.89 17.98
C MET A 158 -6.42 -24.48 16.69
N LYS A 159 -6.07 -25.05 15.53
CA LYS A 159 -6.56 -24.56 14.21
C LYS A 159 -8.06 -24.74 13.94
N ASP A 160 -8.75 -25.59 14.70
CA ASP A 160 -10.17 -25.92 14.49
C ASP A 160 -11.13 -25.09 15.35
N VAL A 161 -10.60 -24.36 16.34
CA VAL A 161 -11.41 -23.51 17.22
C VAL A 161 -11.59 -22.12 16.59
N PRO A 162 -12.76 -21.47 16.65
CA PRO A 162 -12.93 -20.08 16.18
C PRO A 162 -11.94 -19.11 16.85
N SER A 163 -11.45 -18.11 16.11
CA SER A 163 -10.40 -17.20 16.60
C SER A 163 -10.79 -16.46 17.89
N THR A 164 -12.06 -16.08 18.03
CA THR A 164 -12.60 -15.42 19.22
C THR A 164 -12.53 -16.33 20.45
N GLU A 165 -12.87 -17.60 20.28
CA GLU A 165 -12.79 -18.60 21.34
C GLU A 165 -11.34 -18.91 21.73
N ARG A 166 -10.41 -18.99 20.75
CA ARG A 166 -8.97 -19.15 21.04
C ARG A 166 -8.44 -18.05 21.96
N MET A 167 -8.85 -16.80 21.75
CA MET A 167 -8.43 -15.67 22.59
C MET A 167 -8.91 -15.83 24.04
N VAL A 168 -10.16 -16.29 24.22
CA VAL A 168 -10.73 -16.53 25.56
C VAL A 168 -9.97 -17.65 26.27
N LEU A 169 -9.71 -18.76 25.57
CA LEU A 169 -8.93 -19.89 26.10
C LEU A 169 -7.51 -19.48 26.48
N CYS A 170 -6.84 -18.66 25.65
CA CYS A 170 -5.50 -18.14 25.97
C CYS A 170 -5.48 -17.40 27.31
N SER A 171 -6.46 -16.51 27.53
CA SER A 171 -6.57 -15.72 28.77
C SER A 171 -6.82 -16.60 29.98
N GLN A 172 -7.72 -17.59 29.86
CA GLN A 172 -8.05 -18.51 30.93
C GLN A 172 -6.84 -19.39 31.31
N GLN A 173 -6.19 -20.02 30.32
CA GLN A 173 -5.05 -20.88 30.58
C GLN A 173 -3.85 -20.10 31.14
N TRP A 174 -3.58 -18.90 30.62
CA TRP A 174 -2.52 -18.05 31.16
C TRP A 174 -2.70 -17.73 32.65
N LYS A 175 -3.94 -17.51 33.10
CA LYS A 175 -4.23 -17.28 34.53
C LYS A 175 -3.89 -18.51 35.38
N LEU A 176 -4.13 -19.70 34.85
CA LEU A 176 -3.88 -20.98 35.52
C LEU A 176 -2.38 -21.38 35.55
N LEU A 177 -1.55 -20.81 34.66
CA LEU A 177 -0.11 -21.07 34.68
C LEU A 177 0.53 -20.62 36.00
N SER A 178 1.43 -21.46 36.50
CA SER A 178 2.30 -21.15 37.63
C SER A 178 3.25 -19.99 37.30
N GLN A 179 3.79 -19.36 38.35
CA GLN A 179 4.78 -18.29 38.17
C GLN A 179 6.02 -18.78 37.42
N LYS A 180 6.47 -20.01 37.71
CA LYS A 180 7.62 -20.64 37.03
C LYS A 180 7.40 -20.78 35.53
N GLU A 181 6.20 -21.15 35.10
CA GLU A 181 5.84 -21.24 33.68
C GLU A 181 5.78 -19.85 33.02
N LYS A 182 5.18 -18.87 33.71
CA LYS A 182 5.14 -17.47 33.22
C LYS A 182 6.55 -16.89 33.07
N ASP A 183 7.45 -17.16 34.00
CA ASP A 183 8.85 -16.74 33.94
C ASP A 183 9.62 -17.41 32.80
N ALA A 184 9.32 -18.68 32.50
CA ALA A 184 9.86 -19.36 31.33
C ALA A 184 9.41 -18.66 30.04
N TYR A 185 8.15 -18.23 29.94
CA TYR A 185 7.65 -17.45 28.80
C TYR A 185 8.26 -16.04 28.73
N HIS A 186 8.55 -15.37 29.84
CA HIS A 186 9.33 -14.12 29.85
C HIS A 186 10.70 -14.33 29.22
N LYS A 187 11.46 -15.31 29.72
CA LYS A 187 12.80 -15.64 29.19
C LYS A 187 12.74 -16.00 27.70
N LYS A 188 11.76 -16.80 27.28
CA LYS A 188 11.55 -17.18 25.88
C LYS A 188 11.22 -15.98 25.00
N CYS A 189 10.40 -15.04 25.48
CA CYS A 189 10.07 -13.81 24.77
C CYS A 189 11.30 -12.92 24.59
N ASP A 190 12.09 -12.74 25.64
CA ASP A 190 13.33 -11.95 25.58
C ASP A 190 14.37 -12.58 24.65
N GLN A 191 14.51 -13.91 24.67
CA GLN A 191 15.38 -14.60 23.73
C GLN A 191 14.92 -14.40 22.28
N LYS A 192 13.62 -14.57 22.00
CA LYS A 192 13.07 -14.35 20.66
C LYS A 192 13.25 -12.91 20.15
N LYS A 193 13.22 -11.91 21.04
CA LYS A 193 13.54 -10.52 20.68
C LYS A 193 14.99 -10.37 20.25
N LYS A 194 15.93 -10.96 21.00
CA LYS A 194 17.36 -10.97 20.65
C LYS A 194 17.62 -11.69 19.33
N ASP A 195 17.02 -12.87 19.15
CA ASP A 195 17.16 -13.65 17.91
C ASP A 195 16.65 -12.84 16.70
N TYR A 196 15.48 -12.20 16.85
CA TYR A 196 14.93 -11.32 15.81
C TYR A 196 15.84 -10.13 15.49
N GLU A 197 16.45 -9.49 16.49
CA GLU A 197 17.38 -8.38 16.26
C GLU A 197 18.61 -8.84 15.46
N ILE A 198 19.17 -10.00 15.79
CA ILE A 198 20.30 -10.60 15.05
C ILE A 198 19.90 -10.95 13.61
N GLU A 199 18.76 -11.62 13.43
CA GLU A 199 18.26 -11.98 12.10
C GLU A 199 17.95 -10.74 11.26
N LEU A 200 17.39 -9.69 11.88
CA LEU A 200 17.07 -8.45 11.19
C LEU A 200 18.35 -7.74 10.75
N LEU A 201 19.37 -7.66 11.59
CA LEU A 201 20.67 -7.09 11.21
C LEU A 201 21.28 -7.85 10.05
N ARG A 202 21.31 -9.19 10.11
CA ARG A 202 21.78 -10.03 9.00
C ARG A 202 21.00 -9.77 7.70
N PHE A 203 19.68 -9.64 7.79
CA PHE A 203 18.85 -9.32 6.63
C PHE A 203 19.20 -7.96 6.01
N LEU A 204 19.44 -6.94 6.84
CA LEU A 204 19.82 -5.60 6.38
C LEU A 204 21.22 -5.60 5.73
N GLU A 205 22.19 -6.29 6.31
CA GLU A 205 23.55 -6.42 5.74
C GLU A 205 23.54 -7.07 4.35
N VAL A 206 22.76 -8.15 4.18
CA VAL A 206 22.61 -8.81 2.87
C VAL A 206 21.90 -7.92 1.86
N SER A 207 20.95 -7.10 2.32
CA SER A 207 20.18 -6.20 1.45
C SER A 207 21.04 -5.03 0.93
N ASP A 208 21.98 -4.51 1.73
CA ASP A 208 22.89 -3.44 1.31
C ASP A 208 24.00 -3.92 0.35
N MET A 209 24.46 -5.18 0.48
CA MET A 209 25.48 -5.74 -0.42
C MET A 209 24.94 -6.16 -1.80
N GLY A 210 23.61 -6.22 -1.97
CA GLY A 210 22.94 -6.61 -3.22
C GLY A 210 22.30 -5.45 -3.99
N GLY A 211 22.53 -4.21 -3.56
CA GLY A 211 21.95 -2.98 -4.14
C GLY A 211 22.83 -2.30 -5.20
#